data_AF-A0A8P4KTN9-F1
#
_entry.id   AF-A0A8P4KTN9-F1
#
_cell.length_a   1.000
_cell.length_b   1.000
_cell.length_c   1.000
_cell.angle_alpha   90.00
_cell.angle_beta   90.00
_cell.angle_gamma   90.00
#
_symmetry.space_group_name_H-M   'P 1'
#
loop_
_entity.id
_entity.type
_entity.pdbx_description
1 polymer ?
#
loop_
_entity_poly.entity_id
_entity_poly.type
_entity_poly.pdbx_seq_one_letter_code
_entity_poly.pdbx_strand_id
1 'polypeptide(L)'
;MKASKKTKSVSNPAAIKLQKDGNNLPSHDALSQILPKYSYLSKAVDAELQGAAQQEQERPAERPETTQANKPNINHTYQVHHPHKRPPLHNFEDDPHMAEITVLQTKEVENYRSAMSRMAEDIIALRTQVVTLEAENSQLRIDLSLHQDLGRDLLDDTDIDVMTKAEIADRIASLKFKLASETSKAALQRDRIQQLQNDLIKKNDSEKELLKLQRVHQQQQEDQKYQQSRLAKMATLEATVKQQEKTIEKMEKALDSKLREKNKHSGDKKLVVKKQRGETDHIKEEIESALAAENTRLREELDRIRQQPAPVIIHQSAQPLKTKDALPLKERLSLLNKLDKAEARVQTLETQLEENSKLWGRQKQEMLTKLMEHRHGFVRTSTTILHNVPSRSVSESLYQQNRRKKQKPVK
;
A
#
# COMPACT_ATOMS: atom_id res chain seq x y z
N MET A 1 69.21 9.13 -13.47
CA MET A 1 67.82 8.96 -13.96
C MET A 1 66.84 9.05 -12.79
N LYS A 2 66.00 10.08 -12.76
CA LYS A 2 64.53 10.01 -12.62
C LYS A 2 64.00 11.38 -12.19
N ALA A 3 63.03 11.84 -12.96
CA ALA A 3 62.47 13.17 -12.96
C ALA A 3 61.42 13.36 -11.86
N SER A 4 61.41 14.58 -11.31
CA SER A 4 60.38 15.15 -10.45
C SER A 4 59.02 15.14 -11.14
N LYS A 5 57.99 14.58 -10.47
CA LYS A 5 56.58 14.86 -10.77
C LYS A 5 55.99 15.73 -9.68
N LYS A 6 55.68 16.95 -10.08
CA LYS A 6 54.95 18.00 -9.37
C LYS A 6 53.45 17.66 -9.47
N THR A 7 52.78 17.35 -8.36
CA THR A 7 51.32 17.29 -8.31
C THR A 7 50.79 18.57 -7.67
N LYS A 8 49.90 19.24 -8.42
CA LYS A 8 49.18 20.45 -8.05
C LYS A 8 48.27 20.17 -6.86
N SER A 9 48.44 20.91 -5.77
CA SER A 9 47.44 21.13 -4.74
C SER A 9 46.39 22.10 -5.27
N VAL A 10 45.14 21.63 -5.40
CA VAL A 10 43.99 22.50 -5.63
C VAL A 10 43.58 23.08 -4.29
N SER A 11 43.84 24.37 -4.16
CA SER A 11 43.29 25.28 -3.15
C SER A 11 41.77 25.34 -3.29
N ASN A 12 41.05 25.09 -2.19
CA ASN A 12 39.67 25.52 -2.02
C ASN A 12 39.57 26.26 -0.68
N PRO A 13 39.31 27.58 -0.66
CA PRO A 13 39.08 28.34 0.55
C PRO A 13 37.58 28.56 0.73
N ALA A 14 36.97 27.94 1.74
CA ALA A 14 35.65 28.36 2.22
C ALA A 14 35.47 27.90 3.67
N ALA A 15 36.25 28.51 4.56
CA ALA A 15 35.89 28.60 5.97
C ALA A 15 34.63 29.50 6.04
N ILE A 16 33.47 28.89 6.23
CA ILE A 16 32.23 29.62 6.53
C ILE A 16 32.39 30.13 7.97
N LYS A 17 32.80 31.40 8.09
CA LYS A 17 32.64 32.18 9.31
C LYS A 17 31.15 32.26 9.62
N LEU A 18 30.78 31.77 10.80
CA LEU A 18 29.52 32.10 11.47
C LEU A 18 29.44 33.62 11.63
N GLN A 19 28.69 34.27 10.75
CA GLN A 19 28.29 35.65 10.91
C GLN A 19 27.02 35.65 11.78
N LYS A 20 27.20 36.17 12.98
CA LYS A 20 26.18 36.34 14.01
C LYS A 20 25.34 37.55 13.62
N ASP A 21 24.52 37.40 12.59
CA ASP A 21 23.54 38.42 12.23
C ASP A 21 22.34 38.25 13.16
N GLY A 22 22.04 39.32 13.89
CA GLY A 22 20.96 39.39 14.86
C GLY A 22 19.64 38.95 14.23
N ASN A 23 18.87 38.19 15.01
CA ASN A 23 17.52 37.78 14.68
C ASN A 23 16.62 39.00 14.46
N ASN A 24 16.63 39.57 13.26
CA ASN A 24 15.59 40.48 12.81
C ASN A 24 14.41 39.62 12.35
N LEU A 25 13.66 39.13 13.33
CA LEU A 25 12.31 38.61 13.11
C LEU A 25 11.49 39.75 12.47
N PRO A 26 10.70 39.49 11.42
CA PRO A 26 9.77 40.48 10.92
C PRO A 26 8.86 40.97 12.05
N SER A 27 8.60 42.28 12.10
CA SER A 27 7.64 42.87 13.05
C SER A 27 6.32 42.10 13.02
N HIS A 28 5.59 42.05 14.14
CA HIS A 28 4.28 41.38 14.28
C HIS A 28 3.26 41.80 13.19
N ASP A 29 3.52 42.93 12.54
CA ASP A 29 2.71 43.53 11.48
C ASP A 29 3.24 43.28 10.05
N ALA A 30 4.16 42.34 9.85
CA ALA A 30 4.78 42.09 8.55
C ALA A 30 3.80 41.55 7.49
N LEU A 31 2.75 40.85 7.91
CA LEU A 31 1.71 40.34 7.00
C LEU A 31 0.83 41.48 6.43
N SER A 32 0.66 42.56 7.18
CA SER A 32 -0.14 43.73 6.81
C SER A 32 0.52 44.54 5.69
N GLN A 33 1.85 44.51 5.60
CA GLN A 33 2.61 45.21 4.57
C GLN A 33 2.60 44.50 3.21
N ILE A 34 2.36 43.18 3.19
CA ILE A 34 2.41 42.35 1.98
C ILE A 34 1.01 42.17 1.36
N LEU A 35 -0.05 42.47 2.10
CA LEU A 35 -1.44 42.28 1.67
C LEU A 35 -2.27 43.59 1.71
N PRO A 36 -2.04 44.55 0.78
CA PRO A 36 -2.83 45.78 0.69
C PRO A 36 -4.35 45.55 0.55
N LYS A 37 -4.75 44.39 -0.01
CA LYS A 37 -6.14 44.08 -0.37
C LYS A 37 -7.05 43.66 0.80
N TYR A 38 -6.51 43.48 2.01
CA TYR A 38 -7.29 43.01 3.18
C TYR A 38 -7.40 44.04 4.31
N SER A 39 -6.84 45.25 4.15
CA SER A 39 -6.85 46.33 5.15
C SER A 39 -8.25 46.79 5.58
N TYR A 40 -9.27 46.56 4.75
CA TYR A 40 -10.67 46.92 5.03
C TYR A 40 -11.34 45.97 6.04
N LEU A 41 -10.86 44.74 6.15
CA LEU A 41 -11.42 43.72 7.05
C LEU A 41 -10.91 43.89 8.49
N SER A 42 -9.64 44.27 8.68
CA SER A 42 -9.11 44.55 10.02
C SER A 42 -9.79 45.76 10.67
N LYS A 43 -10.08 46.83 9.91
CA LYS A 43 -10.79 48.00 10.44
C LYS A 43 -12.23 47.71 10.88
N ALA A 44 -12.88 46.70 10.28
CA ALA A 44 -14.21 46.28 10.69
C ALA A 44 -14.19 45.54 12.03
N VAL A 45 -13.16 44.74 12.27
CA VAL A 45 -12.98 43.98 13.52
C VAL A 45 -12.59 44.90 14.69
N ASP A 46 -11.75 45.91 14.44
CA ASP A 46 -11.37 46.90 15.47
C ASP A 46 -12.55 47.79 15.90
N ALA A 47 -13.46 48.10 14.97
CA ALA A 47 -14.68 48.85 15.28
C ALA A 47 -15.68 48.03 16.12
N GLU A 48 -15.72 46.71 15.92
CA GLU A 48 -16.60 45.80 16.66
C GLU A 48 -16.07 45.52 18.08
N LEU A 49 -14.74 45.49 18.25
CA LEU A 49 -14.07 45.37 19.56
C LEU A 49 -14.17 46.64 20.40
N GLN A 50 -14.13 47.84 19.80
CA GLN A 50 -14.34 49.10 20.53
C GLN A 50 -15.81 49.31 20.95
N GLY A 51 -16.77 48.80 20.16
CA GLY A 51 -18.19 48.83 20.52
C GLY A 51 -18.53 47.94 21.72
N ALA A 52 -17.84 46.80 21.88
CA ALA A 52 -18.03 45.89 23.01
C ALA A 52 -17.41 46.41 24.32
N ALA A 53 -16.30 47.14 24.25
CA ALA A 53 -15.62 47.69 25.43
C ALA A 53 -16.32 48.90 26.08
N GLN A 54 -17.22 49.58 25.35
CA GLN A 54 -17.95 50.74 25.86
C GLN A 54 -19.27 50.37 26.58
N GLN A 55 -19.69 49.10 26.58
CA GLN A 55 -20.96 48.67 27.17
C GLN A 55 -20.84 48.04 28.57
N GLU A 56 -19.64 47.93 29.14
CA GLU A 56 -19.41 47.37 30.49
C GLU A 56 -19.19 48.42 31.60
N GLN A 57 -19.30 49.72 31.31
CA GLN A 57 -18.96 50.77 32.27
C GLN A 57 -20.15 51.70 32.60
N GLU A 58 -21.34 51.13 32.88
CA GLU A 58 -22.34 51.78 33.73
C GLU A 58 -23.45 50.79 34.15
N ARG A 59 -23.34 50.22 35.36
CA ARG A 59 -24.51 49.76 36.11
C ARG A 59 -24.24 49.71 37.63
N PRO A 60 -24.98 50.47 38.47
CA PRO A 60 -24.96 50.30 39.92
C PRO A 60 -25.70 49.03 40.34
N ALA A 61 -25.27 48.48 41.47
CA ALA A 61 -25.89 47.37 42.15
C ALA A 61 -27.26 47.77 42.74
N GLU A 62 -28.34 47.18 42.26
CA GLU A 62 -29.60 47.10 43.00
C GLU A 62 -30.38 45.85 42.57
N ARG A 63 -30.72 45.03 43.57
CA ARG A 63 -31.63 43.89 43.46
C ARG A 63 -33.05 44.45 43.53
N PRO A 64 -33.97 44.00 42.66
CA PRO A 64 -35.20 43.47 43.21
C PRO A 64 -35.77 42.27 42.44
N GLU A 65 -36.81 41.74 43.07
CA GLU A 65 -37.47 40.46 42.89
C GLU A 65 -38.32 40.36 41.61
N THR A 66 -38.52 39.10 41.20
CA THR A 66 -39.67 38.54 40.46
C THR A 66 -40.50 39.47 39.55
N THR A 67 -40.41 39.27 38.23
CA THR A 67 -41.60 39.18 37.37
C THR A 67 -41.28 38.37 36.10
N GLN A 68 -42.13 37.39 35.79
CA GLN A 68 -42.16 36.69 34.51
C GLN A 68 -42.36 37.68 33.36
N ALA A 69 -41.48 37.69 32.36
CA ALA A 69 -41.83 38.11 31.00
C ALA A 69 -40.76 37.68 29.98
N ASN A 70 -41.21 36.95 28.97
CA ASN A 70 -40.70 36.91 27.60
C ASN A 70 -39.24 36.48 27.37
N LYS A 71 -39.05 35.16 27.25
CA LYS A 71 -38.01 34.59 26.38
C LYS A 71 -38.38 34.86 24.92
N PRO A 72 -37.53 35.47 24.08
CA PRO A 72 -37.76 35.44 22.65
C PRO A 72 -37.55 34.01 22.15
N ASN A 73 -38.63 33.41 21.68
CA ASN A 73 -38.67 32.08 21.08
C ASN A 73 -37.96 32.14 19.72
N ILE A 74 -36.73 31.61 19.65
CA ILE A 74 -35.89 31.59 18.43
C ILE A 74 -36.41 30.58 17.37
N ASN A 75 -37.55 29.92 17.61
CA ASN A 75 -38.12 28.91 16.69
C ASN A 75 -39.22 29.47 15.78
N HIS A 76 -39.06 30.64 15.18
CA HIS A 76 -40.05 31.17 14.22
C HIS A 76 -39.50 31.58 12.84
N THR A 77 -38.36 31.02 12.42
CA THR A 77 -37.79 31.30 11.10
C THR A 77 -38.10 30.23 10.04
N TYR A 78 -38.74 29.12 10.40
CA TYR A 78 -39.15 28.12 9.42
C TYR A 78 -40.63 27.79 9.55
N GLN A 79 -41.47 28.60 8.92
CA GLN A 79 -42.83 28.18 8.61
C GLN A 79 -42.73 27.12 7.50
N VAL A 80 -42.69 25.84 7.88
CA VAL A 80 -42.74 24.73 6.93
C VAL A 80 -44.14 24.71 6.34
N HIS A 81 -44.29 25.28 5.14
CA HIS A 81 -45.54 25.18 4.39
C HIS A 81 -45.90 23.71 4.19
N HIS A 82 -47.04 23.29 4.76
CA HIS A 82 -47.62 21.97 4.56
C HIS A 82 -47.92 21.75 3.07
N PRO A 83 -47.58 20.58 2.47
CA PRO A 83 -47.72 20.35 1.04
C PRO A 83 -49.15 19.89 0.72
N HIS A 84 -50.18 20.63 1.13
CA HIS A 84 -51.56 20.31 0.79
C HIS A 84 -52.19 21.50 0.08
N LYS A 85 -51.94 21.57 -1.23
CA LYS A 85 -52.83 22.03 -2.31
C LYS A 85 -52.04 22.11 -3.61
N ARG A 86 -51.57 20.97 -4.11
CA ARG A 86 -51.19 20.84 -5.52
C ARG A 86 -52.43 20.31 -6.27
N PRO A 87 -52.91 20.96 -7.35
CA PRO A 87 -53.97 20.40 -8.19
C PRO A 87 -53.56 19.00 -8.67
N PRO A 88 -54.51 18.08 -8.92
CA PRO A 88 -54.17 16.73 -9.39
C PRO A 88 -53.35 16.86 -10.68
N LEU A 89 -52.07 16.50 -10.62
CA LEU A 89 -51.26 16.37 -11.81
C LEU A 89 -51.86 15.22 -12.63
N HIS A 90 -52.09 15.51 -13.91
CA HIS A 90 -52.56 14.56 -14.90
C HIS A 90 -51.63 13.32 -14.87
N ASN A 91 -52.20 12.13 -14.71
CA ASN A 91 -51.47 10.86 -14.70
C ASN A 91 -50.82 10.64 -16.08
N PHE A 92 -49.58 11.08 -16.24
CA PHE A 92 -48.66 10.54 -17.23
C PHE A 92 -47.86 9.44 -16.54
N GLU A 93 -48.50 8.30 -16.30
CA GLU A 93 -47.83 7.13 -15.67
C GLU A 93 -46.75 6.51 -16.59
N ASP A 94 -46.58 6.99 -17.83
CA ASP A 94 -45.64 6.45 -18.81
C ASP A 94 -44.89 7.53 -19.64
N ASP A 95 -44.54 8.69 -19.05
CA ASP A 95 -43.58 9.60 -19.70
C ASP A 95 -42.13 9.33 -19.20
N PRO A 96 -41.25 8.74 -20.03
CA PRO A 96 -39.86 8.44 -19.68
C PRO A 96 -39.11 9.67 -19.18
N HIS A 97 -39.46 10.86 -19.67
CA HIS A 97 -38.79 12.11 -19.34
C HIS A 97 -39.16 12.61 -17.94
N MET A 98 -40.38 12.33 -17.46
CA MET A 98 -40.81 12.69 -16.09
C MET A 98 -40.20 11.74 -15.05
N ALA A 99 -40.03 10.47 -15.38
CA ALA A 99 -39.30 9.51 -14.55
C ALA A 99 -37.82 9.92 -14.41
N GLU A 100 -37.16 10.30 -15.51
CA GLU A 100 -35.77 10.77 -15.50
C GLU A 100 -35.59 12.06 -14.69
N ILE A 101 -36.49 13.03 -14.83
CA ILE A 101 -36.48 14.27 -14.02
C ILE A 101 -36.63 13.93 -12.52
N THR A 102 -37.52 13.01 -12.17
CA THR A 102 -37.74 12.61 -10.77
C THR A 102 -36.50 11.92 -10.19
N VAL A 103 -35.83 11.07 -10.98
CA VAL A 103 -34.56 10.42 -10.59
C VAL A 103 -33.42 11.44 -10.43
N LEU A 104 -33.33 12.44 -11.31
CA LEU A 104 -32.32 13.50 -11.18
C LEU A 104 -32.55 14.38 -9.95
N GLN A 105 -33.80 14.78 -9.70
CA GLN A 105 -34.17 15.58 -8.52
C GLN A 105 -33.91 14.82 -7.21
N THR A 106 -34.26 13.53 -7.16
CA THR A 106 -33.97 12.69 -5.98
C THR A 106 -32.47 12.53 -5.75
N LYS A 107 -31.68 12.35 -6.81
CA LYS A 107 -30.22 12.31 -6.73
C LYS A 107 -29.62 13.64 -6.27
N GLU A 108 -30.15 14.76 -6.74
CA GLU A 108 -29.71 16.10 -6.34
C GLU A 108 -30.03 16.38 -4.86
N VAL A 109 -31.24 16.04 -4.40
CA VAL A 109 -31.60 16.13 -2.98
C VAL A 109 -30.70 15.23 -2.13
N GLU A 110 -30.39 14.02 -2.59
CA GLU A 110 -29.49 13.10 -1.87
C GLU A 110 -28.05 13.61 -1.84
N ASN A 111 -27.59 14.26 -2.92
CA ASN A 111 -26.31 14.96 -2.95
C ASN A 111 -26.26 16.10 -1.92
N TYR A 112 -27.32 16.92 -1.84
CA TYR A 112 -27.41 17.99 -0.84
C TYR A 112 -27.49 17.46 0.59
N ARG A 113 -28.28 16.41 0.84
CA ARG A 113 -28.31 15.72 2.14
C ARG A 113 -26.93 15.20 2.51
N SER A 114 -26.25 14.55 1.57
CA SER A 114 -24.90 14.05 1.78
C SER A 114 -23.90 15.17 2.08
N ALA A 115 -23.96 16.29 1.34
CA ALA A 115 -23.11 17.45 1.58
C ALA A 115 -23.38 18.09 2.96
N MET A 116 -24.66 18.19 3.34
CA MET A 116 -25.07 18.73 4.64
C MET A 116 -24.64 17.83 5.78
N SER A 117 -24.78 16.50 5.66
CA SER A 117 -24.28 15.54 6.63
C SER A 117 -22.77 15.64 6.79
N ARG A 118 -22.01 15.75 5.69
CA ARG A 118 -20.54 15.96 5.77
C ARG A 118 -20.18 17.26 6.47
N MET A 119 -20.83 18.37 6.15
CA MET A 119 -20.57 19.64 6.86
C MET A 119 -20.92 19.53 8.35
N ALA A 120 -22.00 18.82 8.70
CA ALA A 120 -22.36 18.60 10.10
C ALA A 120 -21.28 17.77 10.82
N GLU A 121 -20.77 16.72 10.18
CA GLU A 121 -19.64 15.93 10.68
C GLU A 121 -18.38 16.80 10.85
N ASP A 122 -18.05 17.65 9.86
CA ASP A 122 -16.91 18.57 9.92
C ASP A 122 -17.06 19.60 11.06
N ILE A 123 -18.25 20.17 11.24
CA ILE A 123 -18.52 21.11 12.35
C ILE A 123 -18.34 20.41 13.70
N ILE A 124 -18.83 19.18 13.84
CA ILE A 124 -18.66 18.39 15.07
C ILE A 124 -17.18 18.07 15.31
N ALA A 125 -16.46 17.67 14.27
CA ALA A 125 -15.02 17.39 14.33
C ALA A 125 -14.22 18.63 14.74
N LEU A 126 -14.48 19.79 14.12
CA LEU A 126 -13.85 21.06 14.46
C LEU A 126 -14.15 21.48 15.90
N ARG A 127 -15.41 21.39 16.34
CA ARG A 127 -15.77 21.70 17.73
C ARG A 127 -15.07 20.79 18.72
N THR A 128 -14.97 19.51 18.41
CA THR A 128 -14.24 18.54 19.23
C THR A 128 -12.76 18.92 19.31
N GLN A 129 -12.15 19.28 18.18
CA GLN A 129 -10.76 19.72 18.13
C GLN A 129 -10.51 21.00 18.95
N VAL A 130 -11.41 21.98 18.89
CA VAL A 130 -11.32 23.21 19.70
C VAL A 130 -11.32 22.86 21.18
N VAL A 131 -12.24 22.01 21.64
CA VAL A 131 -12.29 21.58 23.04
C VAL A 131 -10.99 20.89 23.47
N THR A 132 -10.44 20.01 22.62
CA THR A 132 -9.16 19.34 22.91
C THR A 132 -8.02 20.34 23.00
N LEU A 133 -7.93 21.29 22.06
CA LEU A 133 -6.90 22.32 22.05
C LEU A 133 -7.03 23.28 23.24
N GLU A 134 -8.24 23.63 23.66
CA GLU A 134 -8.48 24.46 24.86
C GLU A 134 -8.00 23.74 26.12
N ALA A 135 -8.30 22.44 26.26
CA ALA A 135 -7.82 21.62 27.37
C ALA A 135 -6.30 21.50 27.37
N GLU A 136 -5.68 21.28 26.21
CA GLU A 136 -4.22 21.26 26.05
C GLU A 136 -3.59 22.63 26.38
N ASN A 137 -4.20 23.73 25.94
CA ASN A 137 -3.71 25.09 26.22
C ASN A 137 -3.78 25.41 27.72
N SER A 138 -4.89 25.05 28.37
CA SER A 138 -5.05 25.11 29.82
C SER A 138 -3.94 24.34 30.54
N GLN A 139 -3.69 23.09 30.12
CA GLN A 139 -2.64 22.26 30.70
C GLN A 139 -1.25 22.87 30.50
N LEU A 140 -0.95 23.38 29.30
CA LEU A 140 0.32 24.05 29.01
C LEU A 140 0.53 25.30 29.86
N ARG A 141 -0.54 26.08 30.13
CA ARG A 141 -0.47 27.23 31.04
C ARG A 141 -0.18 26.81 32.47
N ILE A 142 -0.81 25.74 32.95
CA ILE A 142 -0.55 25.16 34.28
C ILE A 142 0.91 24.69 34.38
N ASP A 143 1.37 23.93 33.39
CA ASP A 143 2.74 23.43 33.33
C ASP A 143 3.77 24.56 33.27
N LEU A 144 3.48 25.63 32.51
CA LEU A 144 4.32 26.81 32.40
C LEU A 144 4.40 27.59 33.72
N SER A 145 3.26 27.79 34.42
CA SER A 145 3.23 28.43 35.75
C SER A 145 4.09 27.63 36.72
N LEU A 146 3.89 26.31 36.80
CA LEU A 146 4.68 25.42 37.64
C LEU A 146 6.19 25.51 37.31
N HIS A 147 6.54 25.64 36.04
CA HIS A 147 7.92 25.83 35.61
C HIS A 147 8.52 27.17 36.01
N GLN A 148 7.74 28.26 35.96
CA GLN A 148 8.17 29.60 36.33
C GLN A 148 8.31 29.74 37.84
N ASP A 149 7.37 29.20 38.61
CA ASP A 149 7.37 29.30 40.07
C ASP A 149 8.50 28.45 40.65
N LEU A 150 8.66 27.22 40.17
CA LEU A 150 9.82 26.40 40.54
C LEU A 150 11.12 26.91 39.91
N GLY A 151 11.11 27.71 38.84
CA GLY A 151 12.31 28.28 38.25
C GLY A 151 12.85 29.46 39.04
N ARG A 152 11.95 30.33 39.51
CA ARG A 152 12.26 31.48 40.37
C ARG A 152 12.64 31.04 41.79
N ASP A 153 11.81 30.22 42.44
CA ASP A 153 12.05 29.78 43.83
C ASP A 153 13.24 28.81 43.96
N LEU A 154 13.64 28.15 42.86
CA LEU A 154 14.74 27.18 42.86
C LEU A 154 16.10 27.77 42.45
N LEU A 155 16.15 28.77 41.58
CA LEU A 155 17.41 29.19 40.95
C LEU A 155 17.88 30.58 41.40
N ASP A 156 17.12 31.29 42.23
CA ASP A 156 17.67 32.42 42.98
C ASP A 156 18.63 31.88 44.05
N ASP A 157 19.93 31.92 43.73
CA ASP A 157 21.07 31.46 44.55
C ASP A 157 21.22 32.20 45.90
N THR A 158 20.36 33.19 46.17
CA THR A 158 20.49 34.09 47.33
C THR A 158 19.95 33.46 48.62
N ASP A 159 19.06 32.47 48.55
CA ASP A 159 18.29 32.00 49.72
C ASP A 159 18.69 30.62 50.24
N ILE A 160 19.56 29.86 49.57
CA ILE A 160 19.88 28.47 49.97
C ILE A 160 20.48 28.38 51.38
N ASP A 161 21.31 29.36 51.78
CA ASP A 161 21.94 29.42 53.11
C ASP A 161 21.01 29.97 54.21
N VAL A 162 19.92 30.64 53.85
CA VAL A 162 18.92 31.22 54.77
C VAL A 162 17.70 30.28 54.94
N MET A 163 17.46 29.41 53.95
CA MET A 163 16.36 28.45 53.96
C MET A 163 16.45 27.46 55.12
N THR A 164 15.29 27.19 55.70
CA THR A 164 15.13 26.13 56.69
C THR A 164 15.24 24.76 56.03
N LYS A 165 15.61 23.76 56.84
CA LYS A 165 15.67 22.36 56.40
C LYS A 165 14.34 21.85 55.82
N ALA A 166 13.20 22.39 56.26
CA ALA A 166 11.88 22.04 55.75
C ALA A 166 11.68 22.57 54.33
N GLU A 167 12.01 23.83 54.07
CA GLU A 167 11.90 24.44 52.75
C GLU A 167 12.81 23.74 51.72
N ILE A 168 14.03 23.35 52.12
CA ILE A 168 14.93 22.56 51.28
C ILE A 168 14.33 21.18 50.96
N ALA A 169 13.67 20.54 51.92
CA ALA A 169 13.04 19.24 51.71
C ALA A 169 11.84 19.33 50.74
N ASP A 170 11.00 20.35 50.87
CA ASP A 170 9.86 20.60 49.97
C ASP A 170 10.32 20.91 48.54
N ARG A 171 11.43 21.65 48.42
CA ARG A 171 12.10 21.92 47.15
C ARG A 171 12.60 20.64 46.46
N ILE A 172 13.24 19.75 47.22
CA ILE A 172 13.68 18.43 46.73
C ILE A 172 12.48 17.56 46.33
N ALA A 173 11.39 17.58 47.10
CA ALA A 173 10.17 16.85 46.79
C ALA A 173 9.54 17.34 45.47
N SER A 174 9.47 18.65 45.28
CA SER A 174 8.95 19.29 44.06
C SER A 174 9.78 18.93 42.83
N LEU A 175 11.11 18.95 42.94
CA LEU A 175 12.02 18.50 41.87
C LEU A 175 11.84 17.02 41.51
N LYS A 176 11.69 16.15 42.52
CA LYS A 176 11.45 14.72 42.30
C LYS A 176 10.12 14.48 41.57
N PHE A 177 9.06 15.19 41.98
CA PHE A 177 7.76 15.10 41.33
C PHE A 177 7.83 15.53 39.86
N LYS A 178 8.51 16.65 39.57
CA LYS A 178 8.71 17.13 38.20
C LYS A 178 9.52 16.14 37.35
N LEU A 179 10.61 15.61 37.89
CA LEU A 179 11.41 14.61 37.19
C LEU A 179 10.59 13.36 36.87
N ALA A 180 9.74 12.90 37.81
CA ALA A 180 8.84 11.78 37.58
C ALA A 180 7.77 12.08 36.51
N SER A 181 7.17 13.28 36.55
CA SER A 181 6.20 13.75 35.56
C SER A 181 6.83 13.81 34.15
N GLU A 182 7.99 14.45 34.01
CA GLU A 182 8.71 14.52 32.73
C GLU A 182 9.16 13.13 32.24
N THR A 183 9.58 12.24 33.15
CA THR A 183 9.88 10.84 32.81
C THR A 183 8.65 10.11 32.26
N SER A 184 7.47 10.34 32.85
CA SER A 184 6.20 9.78 32.38
C SER A 184 5.81 10.33 31.01
N LYS A 185 5.89 11.65 30.80
CA LYS A 185 5.64 12.28 29.48
C LYS A 185 6.57 11.72 28.40
N ALA A 186 7.86 11.58 28.71
CA ALA A 186 8.83 10.99 27.79
C ALA A 186 8.52 9.51 27.49
N ALA A 187 7.98 8.75 28.44
CA ALA A 187 7.52 7.39 28.19
C ALA A 187 6.30 7.35 27.25
N LEU A 188 5.30 8.20 27.47
CA LEU A 188 4.13 8.31 26.60
C LEU A 188 4.51 8.72 25.18
N GLN A 189 5.44 9.65 25.02
CA GLN A 189 5.97 10.03 23.71
C GLN A 189 6.65 8.87 23.00
N ARG A 190 7.47 8.07 23.71
CA ARG A 190 8.09 6.85 23.15
C ARG A 190 7.04 5.84 22.70
N ASP A 191 6.02 5.61 23.51
CA ASP A 191 4.93 4.68 23.17
C ASP A 191 4.14 5.18 21.94
N ARG A 192 3.88 6.48 21.86
CA ARG A 192 3.22 7.09 20.70
C ARG A 192 4.06 6.96 19.43
N ILE A 193 5.37 7.20 19.52
CA ILE A 193 6.29 7.02 18.40
C ILE A 193 6.27 5.56 17.94
N GLN A 194 6.32 4.60 18.87
CA GLN A 194 6.27 3.18 18.53
C GLN A 194 4.95 2.79 17.85
N GLN A 195 3.81 3.30 18.32
CA GLN A 195 2.51 3.11 17.67
C GLN A 195 2.51 3.66 16.24
N LEU A 196 2.97 4.90 16.05
CA LEU A 196 3.03 5.53 14.74
C LEU A 196 3.96 4.79 13.78
N GLN A 197 5.08 4.28 14.26
CA GLN A 197 5.98 3.43 13.47
C GLN A 197 5.30 2.13 13.05
N ASN A 198 4.61 1.45 13.96
CA ASN A 198 3.88 0.22 13.63
C ASN A 198 2.76 0.49 12.60
N ASP A 199 2.05 1.60 12.73
CA ASP A 199 1.01 1.98 11.78
C ASP A 199 1.58 2.35 10.41
N LEU A 200 2.75 3.00 10.38
CA LEU A 200 3.47 3.27 9.13
C LEU A 200 3.89 1.97 8.43
N ILE A 201 4.41 0.98 9.18
CA ILE A 201 4.76 -0.34 8.65
C ILE A 201 3.53 -1.01 8.04
N LYS A 202 2.43 -1.09 8.79
CA LYS A 202 1.16 -1.68 8.31
C LYS A 202 0.66 -1.00 7.04
N LYS A 203 0.67 0.34 7.01
CA LYS A 203 0.24 1.10 5.83
C LYS A 203 1.15 0.85 4.64
N ASN A 204 2.47 0.84 4.84
CA ASN A 204 3.42 0.55 3.77
C ASN A 204 3.27 -0.87 3.21
N ASP A 205 3.02 -1.86 4.06
CA ASP A 205 2.77 -3.23 3.59
C ASP A 205 1.44 -3.34 2.84
N SER A 206 0.39 -2.64 3.29
CA SER A 206 -0.88 -2.57 2.55
C SER A 206 -0.72 -1.90 1.18
N GLU A 207 0.13 -0.88 1.08
CA GLU A 207 0.46 -0.20 -0.18
C GLU A 207 1.24 -1.12 -1.12
N LYS A 208 2.22 -1.88 -0.61
CA LYS A 208 2.94 -2.88 -1.41
C LYS A 208 1.99 -3.91 -2.01
N GLU A 209 1.04 -4.42 -1.23
CA GLU A 209 0.04 -5.36 -1.73
C GLU A 209 -0.89 -4.73 -2.77
N LEU A 210 -1.31 -3.47 -2.57
CA LEU A 210 -2.10 -2.73 -3.55
C LEU A 210 -1.35 -2.53 -4.86
N LEU A 211 -0.06 -2.19 -4.81
CA LEU A 211 0.79 -2.05 -5.99
C LEU A 211 0.99 -3.38 -6.73
N LYS A 212 1.12 -4.50 -6.02
CA LYS A 212 1.14 -5.84 -6.63
C LYS A 212 -0.19 -6.13 -7.34
N LEU A 213 -1.31 -5.84 -6.68
CA LEU A 213 -2.64 -6.04 -7.25
C LEU A 213 -2.85 -5.18 -8.50
N GLN A 214 -2.41 -3.91 -8.46
CA GLN A 214 -2.46 -3.00 -9.61
C GLN A 214 -1.65 -3.55 -10.79
N ARG A 215 -0.45 -4.08 -10.55
CA ARG A 215 0.37 -4.71 -11.59
C ARG A 215 -0.31 -5.93 -12.21
N VAL A 216 -0.90 -6.80 -11.38
CA VAL A 216 -1.64 -7.98 -11.86
C VAL A 216 -2.86 -7.56 -12.68
N HIS A 217 -3.61 -6.54 -12.22
CA HIS A 217 -4.75 -6.01 -12.96
C HIS A 217 -4.35 -5.44 -14.32
N GLN A 218 -3.24 -4.69 -14.37
CA GLN A 218 -2.70 -4.15 -15.62
C GLN A 218 -2.32 -5.28 -16.58
N GLN A 219 -1.62 -6.31 -16.10
CA GLN A 219 -1.27 -7.49 -16.92
C GLN A 219 -2.53 -8.20 -17.44
N GLN A 220 -3.52 -8.40 -16.58
CA GLN A 220 -4.78 -9.03 -16.98
C GLN A 220 -5.52 -8.22 -18.05
N GLN A 221 -5.49 -6.89 -17.97
CA GLN A 221 -6.10 -6.02 -18.96
C GLN A 221 -5.38 -6.10 -20.32
N GLU A 222 -4.05 -6.21 -20.32
CA GLU A 222 -3.26 -6.42 -21.54
C GLU A 222 -3.56 -7.78 -22.17
N ASP A 223 -3.61 -8.84 -21.36
CA ASP A 223 -3.93 -10.18 -21.82
C ASP A 223 -5.35 -10.24 -22.41
N GLN A 224 -6.32 -9.56 -21.79
CA GLN A 224 -7.68 -9.44 -22.30
C GLN A 224 -7.72 -8.72 -23.65
N LYS A 225 -7.01 -7.59 -23.81
CA LYS A 225 -6.91 -6.87 -25.09
C LYS A 225 -6.26 -7.74 -26.16
N TYR A 226 -5.21 -8.49 -25.81
CA TYR A 226 -4.57 -9.43 -26.73
C TYR A 226 -5.52 -10.53 -27.17
N GLN A 227 -6.27 -11.14 -26.24
CA GLN A 227 -7.29 -12.14 -26.55
C GLN A 227 -8.40 -11.57 -27.44
N GLN A 228 -8.88 -10.35 -27.16
CA GLN A 228 -9.89 -9.69 -27.98
C GLN A 228 -9.39 -9.44 -29.41
N SER A 229 -8.14 -8.99 -29.57
CA SER A 229 -7.52 -8.84 -30.89
C SER A 229 -7.41 -10.18 -31.63
N ARG A 230 -7.04 -11.25 -30.94
CA ARG A 230 -7.01 -12.61 -31.52
C ARG A 230 -8.40 -13.10 -31.94
N LEU A 231 -9.43 -12.84 -31.14
CA LEU A 231 -10.81 -13.19 -31.48
C LEU A 231 -11.28 -12.44 -32.71
N ALA A 232 -10.97 -11.14 -32.83
CA ALA A 232 -11.29 -10.36 -34.02
C ALA A 232 -10.61 -10.91 -35.28
N LYS A 233 -9.33 -11.29 -35.19
CA LYS A 233 -8.61 -11.97 -36.29
C LYS A 233 -9.23 -13.32 -36.64
N MET A 234 -9.68 -14.08 -35.65
CA MET A 234 -10.32 -15.37 -35.90
C MET A 234 -11.67 -15.19 -36.61
N ALA A 235 -12.44 -14.17 -36.24
CA ALA A 235 -13.70 -13.83 -36.89
C ALA A 235 -13.51 -13.41 -38.37
N THR A 236 -12.47 -12.65 -38.69
CA THR A 236 -12.19 -12.30 -40.10
C THR A 236 -11.77 -13.50 -40.93
N LEU A 237 -10.97 -14.40 -40.35
CA LEU A 237 -10.60 -15.67 -40.99
C LEU A 237 -11.83 -16.57 -41.19
N GLU A 238 -12.70 -16.69 -40.19
CA GLU A 238 -13.94 -17.45 -40.28
C GLU A 238 -14.86 -16.90 -41.39
N ALA A 239 -15.00 -15.58 -41.50
CA ALA A 239 -15.75 -14.95 -42.58
C ALA A 239 -15.14 -15.27 -43.96
N THR A 240 -13.81 -15.28 -44.06
CA THR A 240 -13.09 -15.66 -45.29
C THR A 240 -13.33 -17.12 -45.65
N VAL A 241 -13.29 -18.03 -44.67
CA VAL A 241 -13.58 -19.46 -44.88
C VAL A 241 -15.03 -19.66 -45.35
N LYS A 242 -16.02 -19.02 -44.72
CA LYS A 242 -17.43 -19.07 -45.15
C LYS A 242 -17.60 -18.58 -46.59
N GLN A 243 -16.86 -17.53 -47.00
CA GLN A 243 -16.90 -17.03 -48.37
C GLN A 243 -16.25 -18.01 -49.36
N GLN A 244 -15.16 -18.68 -48.95
CA GLN A 244 -14.54 -19.75 -49.72
C GLN A 244 -15.49 -20.95 -49.89
N GLU A 245 -16.12 -21.41 -48.81
CA GLU A 245 -17.14 -22.47 -48.83
C GLU A 245 -18.27 -22.16 -49.82
N LYS A 246 -18.79 -20.92 -49.80
CA LYS A 246 -19.83 -20.47 -50.75
C LYS A 246 -19.35 -20.49 -52.20
N THR A 247 -18.06 -20.23 -52.43
CA THR A 247 -17.48 -20.27 -53.79
C THR A 247 -17.32 -21.71 -54.25
N ILE A 248 -16.87 -22.61 -53.37
CA ILE A 248 -16.78 -24.05 -53.62
C ILE A 248 -18.16 -24.62 -53.96
N GLU A 249 -19.19 -24.31 -53.17
CA GLU A 249 -20.56 -24.77 -53.43
C GLU A 249 -21.08 -24.33 -54.82
N LYS A 250 -20.73 -23.11 -55.26
CA LYS A 250 -21.06 -22.63 -56.62
C LYS A 250 -20.28 -23.41 -57.70
N MET A 251 -18.99 -23.68 -57.48
CA MET A 251 -18.18 -24.47 -58.40
C MET A 251 -18.71 -25.90 -58.51
N GLU A 252 -19.09 -26.52 -57.40
CA GLU A 252 -19.72 -27.85 -57.37
C GLU A 252 -21.03 -27.86 -58.15
N LYS A 253 -21.93 -26.89 -57.92
CA LYS A 253 -23.17 -26.76 -58.70
C LYS A 253 -22.91 -26.59 -60.21
N ALA A 254 -21.88 -25.84 -60.58
CA ALA A 254 -21.49 -25.66 -61.99
C ALA A 254 -20.93 -26.95 -62.60
N LEU A 255 -20.10 -27.69 -61.86
CA LEU A 255 -19.57 -28.99 -62.29
C LEU A 255 -20.68 -30.03 -62.43
N ASP A 256 -21.60 -30.10 -61.47
CA ASP A 256 -22.76 -30.99 -61.52
C ASP A 256 -23.67 -30.67 -62.71
N SER A 257 -23.87 -29.39 -63.01
CA SER A 257 -24.65 -28.95 -64.18
C SER A 257 -23.98 -29.39 -65.48
N LYS A 258 -22.66 -29.21 -65.60
CA LYS A 258 -21.86 -29.70 -66.75
C LYS A 258 -21.88 -31.22 -66.86
N LEU A 259 -21.80 -31.96 -65.74
CA LEU A 259 -21.88 -33.43 -65.74
C LEU A 259 -23.26 -33.91 -66.17
N ARG A 260 -24.34 -33.27 -65.71
CA ARG A 260 -25.70 -33.55 -66.16
C ARG A 260 -25.89 -33.25 -67.65
N GLU A 261 -25.37 -32.14 -68.16
CA GLU A 261 -25.36 -31.83 -69.59
C GLU A 261 -24.59 -32.88 -70.39
N LYS A 262 -23.36 -33.22 -69.97
CA LYS A 262 -22.54 -34.24 -70.65
C LYS A 262 -23.21 -35.61 -70.63
N ASN A 263 -23.89 -36.01 -69.56
CA ASN A 263 -24.66 -37.25 -69.52
C ASN A 263 -25.89 -37.23 -70.45
N LYS A 264 -26.52 -36.07 -70.67
CA LYS A 264 -27.58 -35.90 -71.69
C LYS A 264 -27.03 -35.98 -73.12
N HIS A 265 -25.83 -35.45 -73.37
CA HIS A 265 -25.17 -35.47 -74.68
C HIS A 265 -24.38 -36.78 -74.95
N SER A 266 -24.09 -37.57 -73.91
CA SER A 266 -23.40 -38.86 -73.96
C SER A 266 -24.36 -40.06 -73.94
N GLY A 267 -25.66 -39.82 -74.09
CA GLY A 267 -26.67 -40.88 -74.24
C GLY A 267 -26.43 -41.77 -75.47
N ASP A 268 -25.79 -41.24 -76.52
CA ASP A 268 -25.61 -41.95 -77.80
C ASP A 268 -24.28 -42.73 -77.95
N LYS A 269 -23.40 -42.77 -76.93
CA LYS A 269 -22.11 -43.48 -77.02
C LYS A 269 -21.85 -44.48 -75.89
N LYS A 270 -22.92 -45.01 -75.27
CA LYS A 270 -22.81 -45.94 -74.14
C LYS A 270 -23.00 -47.42 -74.54
N LEU A 271 -22.27 -47.92 -75.54
CA LEU A 271 -22.24 -49.36 -75.83
C LEU A 271 -20.89 -49.99 -76.21
N VAL A 272 -19.76 -49.25 -76.25
CA VAL A 272 -18.46 -49.85 -76.67
C VAL A 272 -17.31 -49.72 -75.64
N VAL A 273 -17.46 -48.97 -74.55
CA VAL A 273 -16.38 -48.78 -73.55
C VAL A 273 -16.65 -49.56 -72.27
N LYS A 274 -16.98 -50.86 -72.38
CA LYS A 274 -17.22 -51.73 -71.20
C LYS A 274 -16.15 -52.80 -70.98
N LYS A 275 -15.23 -53.00 -71.94
CA LYS A 275 -14.20 -54.05 -71.85
C LYS A 275 -12.79 -53.54 -71.50
N GLN A 276 -12.46 -52.28 -71.79
CA GLN A 276 -11.19 -51.65 -71.37
C GLN A 276 -11.23 -51.00 -69.97
N ARG A 277 -12.43 -50.81 -69.41
CA ARG A 277 -12.62 -50.13 -68.11
C ARG A 277 -12.33 -51.05 -66.91
N GLY A 278 -12.59 -52.35 -67.05
CA GLY A 278 -12.37 -53.30 -65.96
C GLY A 278 -10.89 -53.45 -65.61
N GLU A 279 -9.99 -53.48 -66.60
CA GLU A 279 -8.56 -53.64 -66.39
C GLU A 279 -7.90 -52.35 -65.85
N THR A 280 -8.36 -51.18 -66.31
CA THR A 280 -7.90 -49.89 -65.77
C THR A 280 -8.45 -49.58 -64.39
N ASP A 281 -9.68 -50.00 -64.08
CA ASP A 281 -10.25 -49.87 -62.74
C ASP A 281 -9.53 -50.83 -61.76
N HIS A 282 -9.17 -52.05 -62.19
CA HIS A 282 -8.41 -53.00 -61.37
C HIS A 282 -6.97 -52.53 -61.05
N ILE A 283 -6.28 -51.95 -62.05
CA ILE A 283 -4.93 -51.37 -61.84
C ILE A 283 -5.00 -50.15 -60.90
N LYS A 284 -6.05 -49.33 -61.01
CA LYS A 284 -6.25 -48.20 -60.10
C LYS A 284 -6.54 -48.65 -58.68
N GLU A 285 -7.37 -49.66 -58.51
CA GLU A 285 -7.71 -50.20 -57.19
C GLU A 285 -6.49 -50.85 -56.51
N GLU A 286 -5.59 -51.46 -57.30
CA GLU A 286 -4.30 -51.99 -56.83
C GLU A 286 -3.33 -50.87 -56.43
N ILE A 287 -3.24 -49.79 -57.22
CA ILE A 287 -2.42 -48.60 -56.89
C ILE A 287 -2.97 -47.89 -55.65
N GLU A 288 -4.28 -47.72 -55.54
CA GLU A 288 -4.94 -47.10 -54.39
C GLU A 288 -4.75 -47.95 -53.12
N SER A 289 -4.84 -49.27 -53.23
CA SER A 289 -4.53 -50.19 -52.12
C SER A 289 -3.06 -50.12 -51.71
N ALA A 290 -2.12 -50.07 -52.66
CA ALA A 290 -0.69 -49.93 -52.37
C ALA A 290 -0.39 -48.59 -51.68
N LEU A 291 -0.96 -47.49 -52.17
CA LEU A 291 -0.84 -46.17 -51.55
C LEU A 291 -1.49 -46.09 -50.17
N ALA A 292 -2.60 -46.79 -49.94
CA ALA A 292 -3.25 -46.85 -48.63
C ALA A 292 -2.39 -47.64 -47.62
N ALA A 293 -1.79 -48.76 -48.05
CA ALA A 293 -0.85 -49.52 -47.25
C ALA A 293 0.39 -48.69 -46.89
N GLU A 294 0.95 -47.96 -47.86
CA GLU A 294 2.10 -47.09 -47.63
C GLU A 294 1.77 -45.89 -46.73
N ASN A 295 0.60 -45.28 -46.89
CA ASN A 295 0.12 -44.24 -45.98
C ASN A 295 -0.05 -44.77 -44.55
N THR A 296 -0.51 -46.00 -44.39
CA THR A 296 -0.64 -46.63 -43.06
C THR A 296 0.75 -46.84 -42.44
N ARG A 297 1.71 -47.36 -43.22
CA ARG A 297 3.10 -47.50 -42.78
C ARG A 297 3.75 -46.17 -42.42
N LEU A 298 3.54 -45.11 -43.22
CA LEU A 298 4.06 -43.77 -42.96
C LEU A 298 3.45 -43.15 -41.71
N ARG A 299 2.15 -43.39 -41.45
CA ARG A 299 1.51 -42.96 -40.19
C ARG A 299 2.11 -43.67 -38.99
N GLU A 300 2.33 -44.98 -39.08
CA GLU A 300 3.02 -45.73 -38.03
C GLU A 300 4.47 -45.27 -37.84
N GLU A 301 5.18 -44.89 -38.91
CA GLU A 301 6.55 -44.38 -38.85
C GLU A 301 6.60 -42.98 -38.22
N LEU A 302 5.64 -42.10 -38.55
CA LEU A 302 5.45 -40.81 -37.90
C LEU A 302 5.09 -40.97 -36.42
N ASP A 303 4.25 -41.94 -36.08
CA ASP A 303 3.93 -42.25 -34.68
C ASP A 303 5.15 -42.80 -33.95
N ARG A 304 5.97 -43.65 -34.57
CA ARG A 304 7.26 -44.09 -34.00
C ARG A 304 8.20 -42.92 -33.74
N ILE A 305 8.31 -41.97 -34.68
CA ILE A 305 9.15 -40.77 -34.52
C ILE A 305 8.60 -39.85 -33.40
N ARG A 306 7.27 -39.72 -33.28
CA ARG A 306 6.62 -38.96 -32.20
C ARG A 306 6.82 -39.59 -30.82
N GLN A 307 6.92 -40.92 -30.75
CA GLN A 307 7.14 -41.68 -29.51
C GLN A 307 8.62 -41.83 -29.15
N GLN A 308 9.55 -41.53 -30.06
CA GLN A 308 10.96 -41.42 -29.70
C GLN A 308 11.19 -40.12 -28.91
N PRO A 309 11.91 -40.18 -27.76
CA PRO A 309 12.27 -38.98 -27.02
C PRO A 309 13.16 -38.10 -27.89
N ALA A 310 12.68 -36.92 -28.25
CA ALA A 310 13.42 -35.97 -29.06
C ALA A 310 14.74 -35.56 -28.36
N PRO A 311 15.85 -35.43 -29.10
CA PRO A 311 17.10 -34.97 -28.53
C PRO A 311 16.94 -33.53 -28.03
N VAL A 312 17.37 -33.31 -26.79
CA VAL A 312 17.26 -32.05 -26.07
C VAL A 312 18.08 -30.97 -26.80
N ILE A 313 17.41 -30.14 -27.59
CA ILE A 313 17.97 -28.87 -28.07
C ILE A 313 17.42 -27.77 -27.17
N ILE A 314 18.32 -27.23 -26.34
CA ILE A 314 18.09 -26.11 -25.44
C ILE A 314 17.91 -24.85 -26.30
N HIS A 315 16.68 -24.40 -26.50
CA HIS A 315 16.42 -23.01 -26.91
C HIS A 315 15.20 -22.45 -26.17
N GLN A 316 15.47 -21.46 -25.33
CA GLN A 316 14.48 -20.64 -24.65
C GLN A 316 13.75 -19.73 -25.64
N SER A 317 12.43 -19.75 -25.64
CA SER A 317 11.61 -18.65 -25.09
C SER A 317 10.18 -18.69 -25.65
N ALA A 318 9.25 -18.34 -24.75
CA ALA A 318 7.94 -17.75 -24.99
C ALA A 318 6.83 -18.56 -25.71
N GLN A 319 5.74 -18.70 -24.95
CA GLN A 319 4.32 -18.71 -25.38
C GLN A 319 3.71 -20.08 -25.80
N PRO A 320 2.37 -20.25 -25.63
CA PRO A 320 1.85 -21.24 -24.69
C PRO A 320 0.82 -22.15 -25.37
N LEU A 321 1.02 -23.47 -25.38
CA LEU A 321 -0.06 -24.33 -25.82
C LEU A 321 0.09 -25.79 -25.40
N LYS A 322 -0.97 -26.24 -24.71
CA LYS A 322 -1.53 -27.60 -24.74
C LYS A 322 -0.58 -28.74 -24.41
N THR A 323 -0.70 -29.16 -23.14
CA THR A 323 -0.93 -30.56 -22.74
C THR A 323 -0.27 -31.61 -23.63
N LYS A 324 0.95 -32.05 -23.26
CA LYS A 324 1.34 -33.47 -23.24
C LYS A 324 2.72 -33.79 -22.66
N ASP A 325 3.51 -32.80 -22.23
CA ASP A 325 4.78 -33.06 -21.52
C ASP A 325 4.77 -32.50 -20.09
N ALA A 326 3.78 -32.92 -19.29
CA ALA A 326 3.93 -32.75 -17.86
C ALA A 326 4.96 -33.78 -17.38
N LEU A 327 6.15 -33.31 -17.01
CA LEU A 327 7.08 -34.02 -16.12
C LEU A 327 6.25 -34.86 -15.13
N PRO A 328 6.53 -36.18 -14.97
CA PRO A 328 5.74 -37.05 -14.12
C PRO A 328 5.45 -36.36 -12.80
N LEU A 329 4.18 -36.25 -12.41
CA LEU A 329 3.76 -35.44 -11.26
C LEU A 329 4.59 -35.72 -10.00
N LYS A 330 5.00 -36.98 -9.83
CA LYS A 330 5.91 -37.45 -8.76
C LYS A 330 7.29 -36.79 -8.80
N GLU A 331 7.90 -36.66 -9.98
CA GLU A 331 9.20 -36.01 -10.16
C GLU A 331 9.08 -34.51 -9.92
N ARG A 332 8.04 -33.86 -10.44
CA ARG A 332 7.75 -32.45 -10.17
C ARG A 332 7.59 -32.16 -8.68
N LEU A 333 6.81 -32.98 -7.97
CA LEU A 333 6.63 -32.86 -6.51
C LEU A 333 7.94 -33.13 -5.74
N SER A 334 8.76 -34.09 -6.20
CA SER A 334 10.08 -34.37 -5.61
C SER A 334 11.04 -33.19 -5.76
N LEU A 335 11.08 -32.57 -6.94
CA LEU A 335 11.90 -31.38 -7.21
C LEU A 335 11.42 -30.19 -6.38
N LEU A 336 10.11 -29.98 -6.25
CA LEU A 336 9.56 -28.91 -5.42
C LEU A 336 9.95 -29.08 -3.94
N ASN A 337 9.83 -30.28 -3.38
CA ASN A 337 10.25 -30.55 -2.01
C ASN A 337 11.77 -30.41 -1.80
N LYS A 338 12.59 -30.74 -2.82
CA LYS A 338 14.03 -30.50 -2.78
C LYS A 338 14.34 -29.00 -2.83
N LEU A 339 13.59 -28.23 -3.61
CA LEU A 339 13.70 -26.77 -3.67
C LEU A 339 13.34 -26.15 -2.32
N ASP A 340 12.18 -26.49 -1.75
CA ASP A 340 11.74 -25.98 -0.45
C ASP A 340 12.78 -26.26 0.66
N LYS A 341 13.36 -27.47 0.67
CA LYS A 341 14.43 -27.82 1.61
C LYS A 341 15.71 -27.03 1.38
N ALA A 342 16.07 -26.79 0.13
CA ALA A 342 17.25 -25.99 -0.22
C ALA A 342 17.04 -24.52 0.19
N GLU A 343 15.86 -23.96 -0.07
CA GLU A 343 15.49 -22.59 0.31
C GLU A 343 15.50 -22.41 1.83
N ALA A 344 14.91 -23.34 2.59
CA ALA A 344 14.95 -23.31 4.06
C ALA A 344 16.39 -23.37 4.61
N ARG A 345 17.26 -24.17 3.98
CA ARG A 345 18.68 -24.25 4.34
C ARG A 345 19.43 -22.96 4.02
N VAL A 346 19.15 -22.34 2.87
CA VAL A 346 19.75 -21.06 2.48
C VAL A 346 19.36 -19.98 3.49
N GLN A 347 18.08 -19.83 3.81
CA GLN A 347 17.61 -18.87 4.81
C GLN A 347 18.28 -19.08 6.18
N THR A 348 18.45 -20.33 6.62
CA THR A 348 19.15 -20.63 7.88
C THR A 348 20.63 -20.24 7.83
N LEU A 349 21.30 -20.45 6.70
CA LEU A 349 22.70 -20.06 6.54
C LEU A 349 22.86 -18.54 6.44
N GLU A 350 21.92 -17.85 5.81
CA GLU A 350 21.91 -16.39 5.72
C GLU A 350 21.74 -15.75 7.10
N THR A 351 20.81 -16.24 7.93
CA THR A 351 20.65 -15.75 9.30
C THR A 351 21.87 -16.00 10.16
N GLN A 352 22.48 -17.20 10.07
CA GLN A 352 23.73 -17.52 10.75
C GLN A 352 24.89 -16.61 10.31
N LEU A 353 24.99 -16.31 9.01
CA LEU A 353 26.02 -15.43 8.47
C LEU A 353 25.83 -13.98 8.96
N GLU A 354 24.59 -13.51 9.00
CA GLU A 354 24.25 -12.19 9.51
C GLU A 354 24.58 -12.05 11.00
N GLU A 355 24.20 -13.04 11.82
CA GLU A 355 24.53 -13.08 13.25
C GLU A 355 26.04 -13.13 13.49
N ASN A 356 26.77 -13.95 12.72
CA ASN A 356 28.22 -14.05 12.82
C ASN A 356 28.90 -12.73 12.46
N SER A 357 28.45 -12.07 11.38
CA SER A 357 28.94 -10.75 10.98
C SER A 357 28.71 -9.69 12.08
N LYS A 358 27.51 -9.69 12.69
CA LYS A 358 27.20 -8.80 13.82
C LYS A 358 28.07 -9.08 15.05
N LEU A 359 28.30 -10.36 15.39
CA LEU A 359 29.17 -10.75 16.50
C LEU A 359 30.62 -10.34 16.24
N TRP A 360 31.13 -10.59 15.05
CA TRP A 360 32.48 -10.21 14.66
C TRP A 360 32.66 -8.68 14.69
N GLY A 361 31.67 -7.92 14.19
CA GLY A 361 31.65 -6.46 14.29
C GLY A 361 31.70 -5.96 15.74
N ARG A 362 30.92 -6.58 16.64
CA ARG A 362 30.95 -6.28 18.08
C ARG A 362 32.31 -6.60 18.71
N GLN A 363 32.85 -7.79 18.45
CA GLN A 363 34.17 -8.19 18.97
C GLN A 363 35.29 -7.28 18.47
N LYS A 364 35.26 -6.92 17.19
CA LYS A 364 36.20 -5.96 16.60
C LYS A 364 36.09 -4.60 17.27
N GLN A 365 34.88 -4.09 17.48
CA GLN A 365 34.65 -2.82 18.16
C GLN A 365 35.11 -2.87 19.62
N GLU A 366 34.84 -3.96 20.34
CA GLU A 366 35.30 -4.18 21.71
C GLU A 366 36.83 -4.18 21.78
N MET A 367 37.51 -4.88 20.86
CA MET A 367 38.96 -4.91 20.80
C MET A 367 39.55 -3.53 20.48
N LEU A 368 38.96 -2.79 19.53
CA LEU A 368 39.36 -1.40 19.23
C LEU A 368 39.20 -0.52 20.47
N THR A 369 38.09 -0.68 21.20
CA THR A 369 37.83 0.04 22.44
C THR A 369 38.90 -0.30 23.49
N LYS A 370 39.21 -1.58 23.72
CA LYS A 370 40.29 -2.01 24.63
C LYS A 370 41.66 -1.45 24.25
N LEU A 371 41.98 -1.41 22.95
CA LEU A 371 43.24 -0.82 22.46
C LEU A 371 43.28 0.70 22.69
N MET A 372 42.16 1.38 22.48
CA MET A 372 42.03 2.82 22.77
C MET A 372 42.14 3.09 24.27
N GLU A 373 41.45 2.33 25.11
CA GLU A 373 41.56 2.41 26.57
C GLU A 373 43.01 2.19 27.03
N HIS A 374 43.70 1.17 26.52
CA HIS A 374 45.11 0.93 26.81
C HIS A 374 46.02 2.09 26.38
N ARG A 375 45.80 2.67 25.20
CA ARG A 375 46.57 3.85 24.73
C ARG A 375 46.38 5.08 25.63
N HIS A 376 45.22 5.21 26.26
CA HIS A 376 44.91 6.31 27.18
C HIS A 376 45.12 5.95 28.65
N GLY A 377 45.73 4.79 28.95
CA GLY A 377 46.06 4.36 30.31
C GLY A 377 44.91 3.77 31.14
N PHE A 378 43.74 3.54 30.53
CA PHE A 378 42.59 2.90 31.18
C PHE A 378 42.70 1.37 31.06
N VAL A 379 43.57 0.73 31.82
CA VAL A 379 43.61 -0.74 31.88
C VAL A 379 42.53 -1.23 32.84
N ARG A 380 41.47 -1.88 32.34
CA ARG A 380 40.49 -2.58 33.19
C ARG A 380 41.12 -3.85 33.76
N THR A 381 41.82 -3.74 34.89
CA THR A 381 42.15 -4.87 35.76
C THR A 381 40.86 -5.45 36.35
N SER A 382 40.24 -6.39 35.65
CA SER A 382 39.06 -7.09 36.18
C SER A 382 39.47 -8.13 37.20
N THR A 383 39.90 -7.72 38.39
CA THR A 383 39.79 -8.52 39.61
C THR A 383 39.85 -7.58 40.81
N THR A 384 39.05 -7.89 41.84
CA THR A 384 38.83 -7.16 43.10
C THR A 384 37.77 -6.05 43.00
N ILE A 385 36.54 -6.44 43.35
CA ILE A 385 35.64 -5.79 44.33
C ILE A 385 34.19 -6.28 44.05
N LEU A 386 33.74 -7.14 44.98
CA LEU A 386 32.36 -7.46 45.37
C LEU A 386 31.52 -8.53 44.60
N HIS A 387 31.50 -9.70 45.26
CA HIS A 387 30.37 -10.57 45.62
C HIS A 387 29.73 -11.57 44.64
N ASN A 388 30.00 -12.84 44.98
CA ASN A 388 29.15 -14.01 44.86
C ASN A 388 27.64 -13.71 44.96
N VAL A 389 26.92 -13.91 43.87
CA VAL A 389 25.49 -14.25 43.86
C VAL A 389 25.32 -15.43 42.89
N PRO A 390 24.79 -16.58 43.31
CA PRO A 390 24.55 -17.69 42.40
C PRO A 390 23.41 -17.33 41.44
N SER A 391 23.73 -16.94 40.20
CA SER A 391 22.76 -16.84 39.13
C SER A 391 22.29 -18.24 38.74
N ARG A 392 21.14 -18.64 39.27
CA ARG A 392 20.38 -19.83 38.90
C ARG A 392 20.02 -19.72 37.41
N SER A 393 20.76 -20.42 36.55
CA SER A 393 20.47 -20.52 35.12
C SER A 393 19.16 -21.28 34.90
N VAL A 394 18.16 -20.62 34.34
CA VAL A 394 16.90 -21.28 33.91
C VAL A 394 17.09 -22.02 32.57
N SER A 395 18.25 -21.91 31.92
CA SER A 395 18.50 -22.49 30.60
C SER A 395 18.86 -23.98 30.61
N GLU A 396 19.19 -24.57 31.76
CA GLU A 396 19.65 -25.98 31.83
C GLU A 396 18.49 -26.99 32.02
N SER A 397 17.30 -26.51 32.37
CA SER A 397 16.12 -27.36 32.59
C SER A 397 15.51 -27.89 31.29
N LEU A 398 15.55 -27.12 30.19
CA LEU A 398 14.90 -27.47 28.93
C LEU A 398 15.69 -28.48 28.08
N TYR A 399 17.02 -28.56 28.26
CA TYR A 399 17.85 -29.53 27.53
C TYR A 399 17.92 -30.91 28.21
N GLN A 400 17.73 -31.01 29.53
CA GLN A 400 17.70 -32.30 30.24
C GLN A 400 16.35 -33.03 30.12
N GLN A 401 15.23 -32.30 29.99
CA GLN A 401 13.89 -32.91 29.91
C GLN A 401 13.64 -33.66 28.58
N ASN A 402 14.31 -33.25 27.49
CA ASN A 402 14.21 -33.91 26.18
C ASN A 402 15.05 -35.18 26.06
N ARG A 403 16.06 -35.37 26.92
CA ARG A 403 16.91 -36.58 26.90
C ARG A 403 16.29 -37.75 27.69
N ARG A 404 15.48 -37.47 28.71
CA ARG A 404 14.79 -38.51 29.51
C ARG A 404 13.55 -39.12 28.84
N LYS A 405 12.94 -38.46 27.86
CA LYS A 405 11.78 -39.01 27.10
C LYS A 405 12.16 -40.03 26.01
N LYS A 406 13.46 -40.24 25.73
CA LYS A 406 13.94 -41.19 24.70
C LYS A 406 14.55 -42.49 25.22
N GLN A 407 14.45 -42.78 26.52
CA GLN A 407 14.84 -44.09 27.06
C GLN A 407 13.70 -44.65 27.91
N LYS A 408 12.78 -45.35 27.25
CA LYS A 408 12.03 -46.44 27.89
C LYS A 408 12.81 -47.74 27.63
N PRO A 409 13.07 -48.57 28.64
CA PRO A 409 13.68 -49.87 28.40
C PRO A 409 12.65 -50.81 27.76
N VAL A 410 13.12 -51.58 26.77
CA VAL A 410 12.49 -52.81 26.33
C VAL A 410 13.05 -53.92 27.21
N LYS A 411 12.13 -54.64 27.86
CA LYS A 411 12.28 -55.81 28.76
C LYS A 411 12.75 -55.52 30.17
#